data_AF-A0A970CGU0-F1
#
_entry.id   AF-A0A970CGU0-F1
#
_cell.length_a   1.000
_cell.length_b   1.000
_cell.length_c   1.000
_cell.angle_alpha   90.00
_cell.angle_beta   90.00
_cell.angle_gamma   90.00
#
_symmetry.space_group_name_H-M   'P 1'
#
loop_
_entity.id
_entity.type
_entity.pdbx_description
1 polymer ?
#
loop_
_entity_poly.entity_id
_entity_poly.type
_entity_poly.pdbx_seq_one_letter_code
_entity_poly.pdbx_strand_id
1 'polypeptide(L)' 'MPARFYSILSAQFIATNLYEWSHFDSTRQKDTIENLIGIYNQLIENYETDPSLRVNLS' A
#
# COMPACT_ATOMS: atom_id res chain seq x y z
N MET A 1 -19.59 13.92 -10.99
CA MET A 1 -18.23 14.41 -10.64
C MET A 1 -17.18 13.62 -11.40
N PRO A 2 -16.09 14.23 -11.90
CA PRO A 2 -15.19 13.57 -12.87
C PRO A 2 -14.24 12.56 -12.22
N ALA A 3 -13.98 11.45 -12.92
CA ALA A 3 -13.10 10.35 -12.48
C ALA A 3 -11.68 10.80 -12.05
N ARG A 4 -11.15 11.85 -12.69
CA ARG A 4 -9.85 12.46 -12.37
C ARG A 4 -9.77 13.03 -10.94
N PHE A 5 -10.90 13.44 -10.38
CA PHE A 5 -10.94 13.96 -9.01
C PHE A 5 -10.76 12.82 -7.99
N TYR A 6 -11.44 11.69 -8.21
CA TYR A 6 -11.35 10.52 -7.33
C TYR A 6 -9.95 9.90 -7.32
N SER A 7 -9.25 9.86 -8.46
CA SER A 7 -7.89 9.32 -8.53
C SER A 7 -6.88 10.15 -7.75
N ILE A 8 -7.07 11.47 -7.68
CA ILE A 8 -6.20 12.36 -6.90
C ILE A 8 -6.46 12.15 -5.40
N LEU A 9 -7.73 12.05 -5.01
CA LEU A 9 -8.11 11.81 -3.61
C LEU A 9 -7.60 10.45 -3.10
N SER A 10 -7.68 9.39 -3.92
CA SER A 10 -7.16 8.07 -3.54
C SER A 10 -5.64 8.09 -3.37
N ALA A 11 -4.91 8.74 -4.29
CA ALA A 11 -3.46 8.89 -4.19
C ALA A 11 -3.06 9.68 -2.94
N GLN A 12 -3.75 10.78 -2.64
CA GLN A 12 -3.47 11.60 -1.45
C GLN A 12 -3.76 10.83 -0.16
N PHE A 13 -4.85 10.06 -0.10
CA PHE A 13 -5.18 9.22 1.05
C PHE A 13 -4.08 8.18 1.33
N ILE A 14 -3.63 7.47 0.29
CA ILE A 14 -2.56 6.47 0.42
C ILE A 14 -1.24 7.14 0.84
N ALA A 15 -0.88 8.25 0.22
CA ALA A 15 0.36 8.98 0.52
C ALA A 15 0.39 9.47 1.97
N THR A 16 -0.72 10.01 2.48
CA THR A 16 -0.82 10.48 3.87
C THR A 16 -0.71 9.32 4.85
N ASN A 17 -1.46 8.23 4.64
CA ASN A 17 -1.40 7.07 5.53
C ASN A 17 0.00 6.44 5.56
N LEU A 18 0.64 6.35 4.39
CA LEU A 18 2.00 5.83 4.31
C LEU A 18 2.99 6.72 5.09
N TYR A 19 2.88 8.03 4.96
CA TYR A 19 3.74 8.96 5.68
C TYR A 19 3.54 8.86 7.21
N GLU A 20 2.29 8.73 7.65
CA GLU A 20 1.96 8.50 9.07
C GLU A 20 2.56 7.19 9.58
N TRP A 21 2.40 6.08 8.84
CA TRP A 21 2.95 4.77 9.23
C TRP A 21 4.48 4.71 9.14
N SER A 22 5.07 5.62 8.36
CA SER A 22 6.52 5.87 8.34
C SER A 22 6.98 6.74 9.51
N HIS A 23 6.11 7.04 10.48
CA HIS A 23 6.37 7.94 11.61
C HIS A 23 6.77 9.36 11.18
N PHE A 24 6.17 9.86 10.10
CA PHE A 24 6.48 11.17 9.52
C PHE A 24 7.94 11.30 9.07
N ASP A 25 8.60 10.19 8.75
CA ASP A 25 9.95 10.15 8.20
C ASP A 25 9.92 9.60 6.77
N SER A 26 10.19 10.48 5.80
CA SER A 26 10.17 10.11 4.38
C SER A 26 11.24 9.06 4.02
N THR A 27 12.33 8.99 4.78
CA THR A 27 13.40 8.00 4.54
C THR A 27 12.93 6.58 4.86
N ARG A 28 11.89 6.43 5.69
CA ARG A 28 11.31 5.14 6.11
C ARG A 28 10.15 4.67 5.23
N GLN A 29 9.72 5.48 4.25
CA GLN A 29 8.57 5.13 3.40
C GLN A 29 8.78 3.84 2.61
N LYS A 30 9.99 3.64 2.07
CA LYS A 30 10.32 2.42 1.32
C LYS A 30 10.17 1.19 2.20
N ASP A 31 10.84 1.17 3.35
CA ASP A 31 10.78 0.06 4.30
C ASP A 31 9.35 -0.18 4.79
N THR A 32 8.59 0.90 5.00
CA THR A 32 7.18 0.83 5.39
C THR A 32 6.33 0.16 4.30
N ILE A 33 6.46 0.57 3.04
CA ILE A 33 5.75 -0.08 1.91
C ILE A 33 6.11 -1.56 1.82
N GLU A 34 7.40 -1.90 1.88
CA GLU A 34 7.88 -3.29 1.79
C GLU A 34 7.28 -4.15 2.91
N ASN A 35 7.24 -3.64 4.15
CA ASN A 35 6.62 -4.32 5.26
C ASN A 35 5.11 -4.53 5.06
N LEU A 36 4.39 -3.52 4.55
CA LEU A 36 2.95 -3.64 4.29
C LEU A 36 2.63 -4.66 3.20
N ILE A 37 3.41 -4.68 2.13
CA ILE A 37 3.26 -5.67 1.06
C ILE A 37 3.58 -7.07 1.61
N GLY A 38 4.58 -7.20 2.47
CA GLY A 38 4.88 -8.45 3.17
C GLY A 38 3.69 -8.97 3.97
N ILE A 39 3.12 -8.14 4.85
CA ILE A 39 1.93 -8.49 5.66
C ILE A 39 0.74 -8.83 4.77
N TYR A 40 0.48 -8.01 3.74
CA TYR A 40 -0.60 -8.28 2.78
C TYR A 40 -0.43 -9.63 2.08
N ASN A 41 0.75 -9.89 1.52
CA ASN A 41 1.02 -11.16 0.83
C ASN A 41 0.95 -12.37 1.78
N GLN A 42 1.31 -12.21 3.05
CA GLN A 42 1.09 -13.24 4.07
C GLN A 42 -0.40 -13.50 4.32
N LEU A 43 -1.25 -12.47 4.34
CA LEU A 43 -2.70 -12.66 4.45
C LEU A 43 -3.24 -13.40 3.22
N ILE A 44 -2.81 -13.02 2.02
CA ILE A 44 -3.21 -13.71 0.79
C ILE A 44 -2.78 -15.19 0.82
N GLU A 45 -1.55 -15.48 1.24
CA GLU A 45 -1.07 -16.87 1.38
C GLU A 45 -1.92 -17.70 2.35
N ASN A 46 -2.31 -17.11 3.49
CA ASN A 46 -2.97 -17.85 4.56
C ASN A 46 -4.49 -17.99 4.37
N TYR A 47 -5.13 -17.05 3.67
CA TYR A 47 -6.58 -16.91 3.67
C TYR A 47 -7.24 -16.89 2.29
N GLU A 48 -6.49 -16.66 1.22
CA GLU A 48 -7.04 -16.62 -0.14
C GLU A 48 -6.56 -17.80 -0.98
N THR A 49 -7.41 -18.24 -1.91
CA THR A 49 -7.07 -19.33 -2.84
C THR A 49 -6.42 -18.83 -4.13
N ASP A 50 -6.62 -17.55 -4.46
CA ASP A 50 -6.10 -16.93 -5.68
C ASP A 50 -4.73 -16.27 -5.44
N PRO A 51 -3.61 -16.87 -5.92
CA PRO A 51 -2.28 -16.31 -5.72
C PRO A 51 -2.03 -15.05 -6.58
N SER A 52 -2.87 -14.75 -7.57
CA SER A 52 -2.73 -13.57 -8.42
C SER A 52 -2.99 -12.25 -7.67
N LEU A 53 -3.61 -12.33 -6.48
CA LEU A 53 -3.86 -11.19 -5.62
C LEU A 53 -2.57 -10.62 -5.00
N ARG A 54 -1.46 -11.38 -4.98
CA ARG A 54 -0.20 -10.93 -4.38
C ARG A 54 0.40 -9.73 -5.13
N VAL A 55 0.98 -8.82 -4.37
CA VAL A 55 1.68 -7.65 -4.90
C VAL A 55 3.18 -7.94 -4.98
N ASN A 56 3.79 -7.67 -6.14
CA ASN A 56 5.24 -7.73 -6.33
C ASN A 56 5.77 -6.32 -6.55
N LEU A 57 6.79 -5.93 -5.77
CA LEU A 57 7.61 -4.76 -6.06
C LEU A 57 8.60 -5.15 -7.15
N SER A 58 8.41 -4.61 -8.35
CA SER A 58 9.32 -4.77 -9.49
C SER A 58 10.45 -3.76 -9.43
#